data_AF-A0A7D7VFA2-F1
#
_entry.id   AF-A0A7D7VFA2-F1
#
_cell.length_a   1.000
_cell.length_b   1.000
_cell.length_c   1.000
_cell.angle_alpha   90.00
_cell.angle_beta   90.00
_cell.angle_gamma   90.00
#
_symmetry.space_group_name_H-M   'P 1'
#
loop_
_entity.id
_entity.type
_entity.pdbx_description
1 polymer ?
#
loop_
_entity_poly.entity_id
_entity_poly.type
_entity_poly.pdbx_seq_one_letter_code
_entity_poly.pdbx_strand_id
1 'polypeptide(L)'
;MTVEELRAALGWCAVINYALLLYWFLLFVFAREFVYKVHTKWFRLSPEKFHSSQYKMMGFMKICLFVFNIAPYLALRIVFE
;
A
#
# COMPACT_ATOMS: atom_id res chain seq x y z
N MET A 1 18.45 -15.78 -11.83
CA MET A 1 18.11 -14.93 -10.68
C MET A 1 19.33 -14.80 -9.81
N THR A 2 20.01 -13.66 -9.90
CA THR A 2 21.09 -13.26 -9.00
C THR A 2 20.52 -12.54 -7.77
N VAL A 3 21.34 -12.37 -6.74
CA VAL A 3 20.98 -11.53 -5.58
C VAL A 3 20.66 -10.09 -6.03
N GLU A 4 21.40 -9.58 -7.00
CA GLU A 4 21.19 -8.25 -7.58
C GLU A 4 19.84 -8.11 -8.28
N GLU A 5 19.44 -9.11 -9.08
CA GLU A 5 18.13 -9.13 -9.74
C GLU A 5 16.98 -9.16 -8.71
N LEU A 6 17.11 -9.98 -7.67
CA LEU A 6 16.11 -10.08 -6.61
C LEU A 6 16.00 -8.78 -5.79
N ARG A 7 17.15 -8.16 -5.46
CA ARG A 7 17.23 -6.89 -4.75
C ARG A 7 16.59 -5.76 -5.55
N ALA A 8 16.88 -5.68 -6.85
CA ALA A 8 16.27 -4.70 -7.74
C ALA A 8 14.74 -4.90 -7.82
N ALA A 9 14.27 -6.15 -7.94
CA ALA A 9 12.86 -6.46 -7.96
C ALA A 9 12.15 -6.05 -6.65
N LEU A 10 12.69 -6.41 -5.48
CA LEU A 10 12.14 -6.00 -4.19
C LEU A 10 12.13 -4.48 -4.01
N GLY A 11 13.16 -3.78 -4.48
CA GLY A 11 13.22 -2.32 -4.48
C GLY A 11 12.11 -1.68 -5.32
N TRP A 12 11.92 -2.14 -6.56
CA TRP A 12 10.84 -1.64 -7.42
C TRP A 12 9.45 -2.01 -6.89
N CYS A 13 9.27 -3.20 -6.34
CA CYS A 13 8.02 -3.57 -5.69
C CYS A 13 7.74 -2.64 -4.49
N ALA A 14 8.75 -2.27 -3.69
CA ALA A 14 8.57 -1.30 -2.62
C ALA A 14 8.13 0.09 -3.14
N VAL A 15 8.78 0.60 -4.19
CA VAL A 15 8.44 1.89 -4.82
C VAL A 15 7.01 1.88 -5.35
N ILE A 16 6.63 0.85 -6.11
CA ILE A 16 5.29 0.74 -6.70
C ILE A 16 4.23 0.64 -5.60
N ASN A 17 4.41 -0.22 -4.60
CA ASN A 17 3.45 -0.37 -3.51
C ASN A 17 3.32 0.91 -2.68
N TYR A 18 4.42 1.63 -2.45
CA TYR A 18 4.36 2.92 -1.77
C TYR A 18 3.65 3.99 -2.60
N ALA A 19 3.89 4.03 -3.92
CA ALA A 19 3.19 4.94 -4.82
C ALA A 19 1.68 4.67 -4.87
N LEU A 20 1.26 3.40 -4.90
CA LEU A 20 -0.14 3.00 -4.81
C LEU A 20 -0.77 3.43 -3.48
N LEU A 21 -0.06 3.21 -2.37
CA LEU A 21 -0.51 3.64 -1.04
C LEU A 21 -0.63 5.17 -0.95
N LEU A 22 0.32 5.90 -1.53
CA LEU A 22 0.28 7.37 -1.57
C LEU A 22 -0.90 7.85 -2.43
N TYR A 23 -1.07 7.28 -3.62
CA TYR A 23 -2.21 7.58 -4.49
C TYR A 23 -3.55 7.35 -3.78
N TRP A 24 -3.69 6.20 -3.11
CA TRP A 24 -4.87 5.89 -2.31
C TRP A 24 -5.07 6.92 -1.20
N PHE A 25 -4.02 7.23 -0.44
CA PHE A 25 -4.08 8.23 0.62
C PHE A 25 -4.53 9.61 0.09
N LEU A 26 -3.96 10.07 -1.03
CA LEU A 26 -4.33 11.34 -1.66
C LEU A 26 -5.79 11.34 -2.12
N LEU A 27 -6.26 10.26 -2.77
CA LEU A 27 -7.67 10.12 -3.12
C LEU A 27 -8.58 10.16 -1.90
N PHE A 28 -8.19 9.51 -0.81
CA PHE A 28 -8.98 9.49 0.41
C PHE A 28 -9.00 10.86 1.11
N VAL A 29 -7.93 11.65 1.05
CA VAL A 29 -7.87 12.99 1.64
C VAL A 29 -8.62 14.01 0.79
N PHE A 30 -8.37 14.06 -0.52
CA PHE A 30 -8.87 15.11 -1.41
C PHE A 30 -10.21 14.79 -2.07
N ALA A 31 -10.49 13.51 -2.34
CA ALA A 31 -11.65 13.06 -3.09
C ALA A 31 -12.57 12.15 -2.25
N ARG A 32 -12.51 12.23 -0.92
CA ARG A 32 -13.24 11.33 0.00
C ARG A 32 -14.71 11.16 -0.33
N GLU A 33 -15.43 12.26 -0.51
CA GLU A 33 -16.87 12.26 -0.77
C GLU A 33 -17.21 11.65 -2.13
N PHE A 34 -16.35 11.84 -3.13
CA PHE A 34 -16.49 11.19 -4.43
C PHE A 34 -16.30 9.69 -4.30
N VAL A 35 -15.22 9.26 -3.65
CA VAL A 35 -14.91 7.83 -3.44
C VAL A 35 -16.03 7.16 -2.63
N TYR A 36 -16.52 7.82 -1.57
CA TYR A 36 -17.65 7.34 -0.78
C TYR A 36 -18.90 7.15 -1.64
N LYS A 37 -19.32 8.18 -2.39
CA LYS A 37 -20.49 8.09 -3.28
C LYS A 37 -20.37 6.97 -4.30
N VAL A 38 -19.20 6.78 -4.89
CA VAL A 38 -18.95 5.70 -5.85
C VAL A 38 -19.09 4.34 -5.16
N HIS A 39 -18.48 4.14 -4.00
CA HIS A 39 -18.56 2.86 -3.28
C HIS A 39 -19.98 2.57 -2.77
N THR A 40 -20.70 3.59 -2.31
CA THR A 40 -22.05 3.40 -1.77
C THR A 40 -23.10 3.08 -2.84
N LYS A 41 -22.81 3.30 -4.12
CA LYS A 41 -23.67 2.85 -5.24
C LYS A 41 -23.75 1.33 -5.32
N TRP A 42 -22.67 0.64 -4.95
CA TRP A 42 -22.57 -0.81 -5.04
C TRP A 42 -22.80 -1.49 -3.69
N PHE A 43 -22.54 -0.79 -2.57
CA PHE A 43 -22.62 -1.35 -1.23
C PHE A 43 -23.31 -0.40 -0.25
N ARG A 44 -24.19 -0.90 0.62
CA ARG A 44 -24.75 -0.09 1.71
C ARG A 44 -23.72 0.07 2.83
N LEU A 45 -22.96 1.16 2.81
CA LEU A 45 -21.96 1.49 3.82
C LEU A 45 -22.34 2.75 4.57
N SER A 46 -22.19 2.75 5.90
CA SER A 46 -22.23 4.01 6.67
C SER A 46 -20.90 4.76 6.51
N PRO A 47 -20.89 6.09 6.71
CA PRO A 47 -19.66 6.88 6.68
C PRO A 47 -18.58 6.35 7.65
N GLU A 48 -18.95 5.97 8.88
CA GLU A 48 -17.95 5.45 9.83
C GLU A 48 -17.34 4.13 9.38
N LYS A 49 -18.17 3.21 8.85
CA LYS A 49 -17.69 1.92 8.33
C LYS A 49 -16.78 2.12 7.12
N PHE A 50 -17.12 3.06 6.24
CA PHE A 50 -16.27 3.39 5.10
C PHE A 50 -14.91 3.94 5.57
N HIS A 51 -14.89 4.95 6.45
CA HIS A 51 -13.64 5.51 6.98
C HIS A 51 -12.78 4.47 7.70
N SER A 52 -13.39 3.66 8.56
CA SER A 52 -12.69 2.61 9.30
C SER A 52 -12.08 1.57 8.36
N SER A 53 -12.81 1.13 7.34
CA SER A 53 -12.31 0.16 6.36
C SER A 53 -11.16 0.71 5.52
N GLN A 54 -11.26 1.95 5.03
CA GLN A 54 -10.20 2.59 4.25
C GLN A 54 -8.92 2.72 5.09
N TYR A 55 -9.04 3.16 6.35
CA TYR A 55 -7.89 3.27 7.26
C TYR A 55 -7.25 1.91 7.56
N LYS A 56 -8.07 0.89 7.88
CA LYS A 56 -7.59 -0.48 8.14
C LYS A 56 -6.88 -1.07 6.93
N MET A 57 -7.43 -0.89 5.74
CA MET A 57 -6.86 -1.45 4.52
C MET A 57 -5.54 -0.75 4.14
N MET A 58 -5.45 0.58 4.29
CA MET A 58 -4.18 1.31 4.14
C MET A 58 -3.14 0.85 5.17
N GLY A 59 -3.54 0.61 6.42
CA GLY A 59 -2.66 0.05 7.46
C GLY A 59 -2.15 -1.34 7.12
N PHE A 60 -3.04 -2.22 6.63
CA PHE A 60 -2.67 -3.56 6.18
C PHE A 60 -1.68 -3.52 5.00
N MET A 61 -1.95 -2.69 3.98
CA MET A 61 -1.04 -2.47 2.84
C MET A 61 0.35 -2.00 3.30
N LYS A 62 0.42 -1.07 4.27
CA LYS A 62 1.69 -0.63 4.87
C LYS A 62 2.45 -1.80 5.48
N ILE A 63 1.78 -2.65 6.27
CA ILE A 63 2.42 -3.81 6.90
C ILE A 63 2.93 -4.79 5.84
N CYS A 64 2.14 -5.10 4.82
CA CYS A 64 2.56 -5.96 3.71
C CYS A 64 3.77 -5.39 2.96
N LEU A 65 3.78 -4.08 2.68
CA LEU A 65 4.92 -3.40 2.09
C LEU A 65 6.19 -3.58 2.94
N PHE A 66 6.10 -3.39 4.26
CA PHE A 66 7.24 -3.57 5.16
C PHE A 66 7.73 -5.02 5.19
N VAL A 67 6.82 -5.97 5.41
CA VAL A 67 7.17 -7.39 5.61
C VAL A 67 7.67 -8.04 4.33
N PHE A 68 7.03 -7.79 3.18
CA PHE A 68 7.32 -8.52 1.94
C PHE A 68 8.27 -7.80 0.99
N ASN A 69 8.54 -6.51 1.19
CA ASN A 69 9.37 -5.74 0.26
C ASN A 69 10.55 -5.08 0.97
N ILE A 70 10.27 -4.20 1.95
CA ILE A 70 11.33 -3.40 2.59
C ILE A 70 12.25 -4.26 3.46
N ALA A 71 11.69 -5.08 4.35
CA ALA A 71 12.47 -5.96 5.22
C ALA A 71 13.39 -6.92 4.43
N PRO A 72 12.91 -7.68 3.42
CA PRO A 72 13.79 -8.53 2.64
C PRO A 72 14.77 -7.74 1.77
N TYR A 73 14.39 -6.58 1.23
CA TYR A 73 15.33 -5.70 0.54
C TYR A 73 16.50 -5.30 1.44
N LEU A 74 16.21 -4.82 2.66
CA LEU A 74 17.23 -4.44 3.63
C LEU A 74 18.08 -5.65 4.06
N ALA A 75 17.48 -6.82 4.25
CA ALA A 75 18.23 -8.04 4.56
C ALA A 75 19.26 -8.36 3.46
N LEU A 76 18.89 -8.25 2.18
CA LEU A 76 19.84 -8.46 1.08
C LEU A 76 20.97 -7.43 1.08
N ARG A 77 20.66 -6.16 1.36
CA ARG A 77 21.65 -5.07 1.48
C ARG A 77 22.60 -5.25 2.66
N ILE A 78 22.17 -5.89 3.74
CA ILE A 78 23.00 -6.08 4.94
C ILE A 78 23.89 -7.31 4.80
N VAL A 79 23.41 -8.36 4.12
CA VAL A 79 24.12 -9.64 4.04
C VAL A 79 25.07 -9.71 2.84
N PHE A 80 24.73 -9.08 1.71
CA PHE A 80 25.43 -9.25 0.43
C PHE A 80 26.05 -7.97 -0.14
N GLU A 81 25.97 -6.86 0.60
CA GLU A 81 26.62 -5.58 0.30
C GLU A 81 27.66 -5.29 1.39
#